data_AF-A0A1C6J913-F1
#
_entry.id   AF-A0A1C6J913-F1
#
_cell.length_a   1.000
_cell.length_b   1.000
_cell.length_c   1.000
_cell.angle_alpha   90.00
_cell.angle_beta   90.00
_cell.angle_gamma   90.00
#
_symmetry.space_group_name_H-M   'P 1'
#
loop_
_entity.id
_entity.type
_entity.pdbx_description
1 polymer ?
#
loop_
_entity_poly.entity_id
_entity_poly.type
_entity_poly.pdbx_seq_one_letter_code
_entity_poly.pdbx_strand_id
1 'polypeptide(L)'
;MVLDLRDKIMIEKLYLAGVDAKEISRRIGKSVDAIRKYIQRNLKDLKEKHEAEKERTREVLRKTKWECSQEISNSNFAKFNRSIYKQARNGDLILDRKVAPVVTFDTPTRITK
;
A
#
# COMPACT_ATOMS: atom_id res chain seq x y z
N MET A 1 23.22 13.33 6.34
CA MET A 1 22.30 13.25 7.50
C MET A 1 22.68 12.05 8.35
N VAL A 2 22.80 12.25 9.66
CA VAL A 2 23.07 11.18 10.63
C VAL A 2 21.73 10.65 11.13
N LEU A 3 21.61 9.32 11.26
CA LEU A 3 20.46 8.69 11.90
C LEU A 3 20.64 8.76 13.42
N ASP A 4 19.69 9.37 14.12
CA ASP A 4 19.68 9.38 15.58
C ASP A 4 19.16 8.05 16.15
N LEU A 5 19.16 7.89 17.47
CA LEU A 5 18.71 6.65 18.11
C LEU A 5 17.23 6.35 17.81
N ARG A 6 16.38 7.38 17.75
CA ARG A 6 14.95 7.23 17.49
C ARG A 6 14.70 6.79 16.06
N ASP A 7 15.44 7.36 15.10
CA ASP A 7 15.41 6.95 13.70
C ASP A 7 15.74 5.46 13.58
N LYS A 8 16.80 5.00 14.23
CA LYS A 8 17.27 3.60 14.17
C LYS A 8 16.21 2.62 14.69
N ILE A 9 15.64 2.91 15.86
CA ILE A 9 14.57 2.10 16.47
C ILE A 9 13.36 2.06 15.53
N MET A 10 12.99 3.19 14.94
CA MET A 10 11.83 3.25 14.04
C MET A 10 12.08 2.52 12.73
N ILE A 11 13.29 2.60 12.15
CA ILE A 11 13.67 1.84 10.97
C ILE A 11 13.55 0.35 11.23
N GLU A 12 14.08 -0.14 12.37
CA GLU A 12 14.04 -1.55 12.71
C GLU A 12 12.60 -2.05 12.90
N LYS A 13 11.79 -1.30 13.66
CA LYS A 13 10.37 -1.63 13.87
C LYS A 13 9.59 -1.71 12.55
N LEU A 14 9.77 -0.73 11.66
CA LEU A 14 9.08 -0.71 10.38
C LEU A 14 9.61 -1.80 9.43
N TYR A 15 10.91 -2.06 9.44
CA TYR A 15 11.52 -3.12 8.64
C TYR A 15 10.98 -4.50 9.05
N LEU A 16 10.92 -4.80 10.35
CA LEU A 16 10.32 -6.03 10.86
C LEU A 16 8.81 -6.14 10.56
N ALA A 17 8.12 -5.01 10.38
CA ALA A 17 6.73 -4.96 9.93
C ALA A 17 6.57 -5.13 8.40
N GLY A 18 7.61 -5.55 7.67
CA GLY A 18 7.54 -5.78 6.23
C GLY A 18 7.57 -4.50 5.37
N VAL A 19 7.81 -3.32 5.96
CA VAL A 19 7.76 -2.03 5.26
C VAL A 19 9.04 -1.78 4.45
N ASP A 20 8.91 -1.34 3.21
CA ASP A 20 10.06 -1.10 2.34
C ASP A 20 10.85 0.18 2.70
N ALA A 21 12.11 0.25 2.29
CA ALA A 21 12.98 1.39 2.61
C ALA A 21 12.47 2.74 2.07
N LYS A 22 11.67 2.76 0.99
CA LYS A 22 11.11 4.00 0.42
C LYS A 22 9.99 4.53 1.30
N GLU A 23 9.13 3.64 1.79
CA GLU A 23 8.03 3.96 2.68
C GLU A 23 8.54 4.32 4.08
N ILE A 24 9.54 3.59 4.59
CA ILE A 24 10.22 3.98 5.84
C ILE A 24 10.80 5.40 5.71
N SER A 25 11.42 5.71 4.57
CA SER A 25 11.95 7.05 4.28
C SER A 25 10.88 8.12 4.32
N ARG A 26 9.71 7.88 3.72
CA ARG A 26 8.57 8.80 3.77
C ARG A 26 8.05 9.01 5.20
N ARG A 27 7.98 7.95 6.02
CA ARG A 27 7.46 8.02 7.40
C ARG A 27 8.40 8.73 8.38
N ILE A 28 9.71 8.57 8.21
CA ILE A 28 10.73 9.13 9.13
C ILE A 28 11.29 10.46 8.60
N GLY A 29 11.10 10.80 7.32
CA GLY A 29 11.60 12.03 6.73
C GLY A 29 13.12 12.04 6.53
N LYS A 30 13.73 10.86 6.32
CA LYS A 30 15.18 10.70 6.09
C LYS A 30 15.42 10.17 4.68
N SER A 31 16.60 10.43 4.12
CA SER A 31 16.94 9.95 2.76
C SER A 31 16.84 8.43 2.65
N VAL A 32 16.25 7.93 1.56
CA VAL A 32 16.16 6.50 1.25
C VAL A 32 17.53 5.82 1.30
N ASP A 33 18.59 6.49 0.83
CA ASP A 33 19.93 5.92 0.79
C ASP A 33 20.54 5.71 2.19
N ALA A 34 20.30 6.62 3.12
CA ALA A 34 20.70 6.44 4.53
C ALA A 34 20.00 5.22 5.14
N ILE A 35 18.71 5.05 4.87
CA ILE A 35 17.92 3.92 5.37
C ILE A 35 18.41 2.60 4.76
N ARG A 36 18.64 2.55 3.44
CA ARG A 36 19.19 1.37 2.77
C ARG A 36 20.55 0.97 3.33
N LYS A 37 21.46 1.94 3.51
CA LYS A 37 22.78 1.69 4.12
C LYS A 37 22.64 1.16 5.55
N TYR A 38 21.70 1.69 6.33
CA TYR A 38 21.46 1.20 7.69
C TYR A 38 20.93 -0.24 7.70
N ILE A 39 19.91 -0.55 6.89
CA ILE A 39 19.34 -1.89 6.76
C ILE A 39 20.43 -2.89 6.34
N GLN A 40 21.20 -2.56 5.30
CA GLN A 40 22.25 -3.44 4.79
C GLN A 40 23.31 -3.77 5.83
N ARG A 41 23.69 -2.80 6.68
CA ARG A 41 24.75 -2.94 7.67
C ARG A 41 24.29 -3.58 8.98
N ASN A 42 23.03 -3.37 9.39
CA ASN A 42 22.57 -3.70 10.75
C ASN A 42 21.43 -4.73 10.78
N LEU A 43 20.61 -4.83 9.73
CA LEU A 43 19.37 -5.63 9.74
C LEU A 43 19.41 -6.79 8.73
N LYS A 44 20.61 -7.17 8.26
CA LYS A 44 20.80 -8.24 7.28
C LYS A 44 20.22 -9.57 7.77
N ASP A 45 20.41 -9.86 9.06
CA ASP A 45 19.95 -11.09 9.71
C ASP A 45 18.43 -11.11 9.93
N LEU A 46 17.76 -9.96 9.78
CA LEU A 46 16.32 -9.82 9.89
C LEU A 46 15.61 -9.91 8.53
N LYS A 47 16.35 -10.12 7.44
CA LYS A 47 15.80 -10.14 6.07
C LYS A 47 14.71 -11.20 5.89
N GLU A 48 14.91 -12.38 6.45
CA GLU A 48 13.92 -13.47 6.36
C GLU A 48 12.61 -13.09 7.05
N LYS A 49 12.69 -12.52 8.26
CA LYS A 49 11.53 -12.01 9.00
C LYS A 49 10.81 -10.90 8.23
N HIS A 50 11.56 -9.99 7.62
CA HIS A 50 11.01 -8.91 6.79
C HIS A 50 10.22 -9.45 5.60
N GLU A 51 10.79 -10.38 4.82
CA GLU A 51 10.08 -10.94 3.65
C GLU A 51 8.87 -11.79 4.07
N ALA A 52 8.97 -12.54 5.18
CA ALA A 52 7.83 -13.27 5.73
C ALA A 52 6.65 -12.34 6.11
N GLU A 53 6.93 -11.22 6.78
CA GLU A 53 5.87 -10.28 7.18
C GLU A 53 5.28 -9.54 5.97
N LYS A 54 6.12 -9.25 4.97
CA LYS A 54 5.68 -8.65 3.70
C LYS A 54 4.76 -9.59 2.93
N GLU A 55 5.08 -10.88 2.87
CA GLU A 55 4.22 -11.88 2.24
C GLU A 55 2.92 -12.08 3.03
N ARG A 56 3.00 -12.16 4.36
CA ARG A 56 1.82 -12.19 5.24
C ARG A 56 0.90 -10.99 4.96
N THR A 57 1.44 -9.79 4.93
CA THR A 57 0.66 -8.56 4.67
C THR A 57 0.03 -8.59 3.28
N ARG A 58 0.76 -9.07 2.27
CA ARG A 58 0.24 -9.25 0.91
C ARG A 58 -0.95 -10.21 0.87
N GLU A 59 -0.82 -11.36 1.54
CA GLU A 59 -1.88 -12.37 1.58
C GLU A 59 -3.11 -11.88 2.35
N VAL A 60 -2.92 -11.18 3.48
CA VAL A 60 -4.01 -10.54 4.21
C VAL A 60 -4.76 -9.56 3.29
N LEU A 61 -4.05 -8.65 2.63
CA LEU A 61 -4.67 -7.69 1.71
C LEU A 61 -5.41 -8.39 0.55
N ARG A 62 -4.85 -9.48 0.02
CA ARG A 62 -5.48 -10.26 -1.05
C ARG A 62 -6.77 -10.91 -0.57
N LYS A 63 -6.75 -11.55 0.60
CA LYS A 63 -7.91 -12.21 1.20
C LYS A 63 -9.00 -11.21 1.58
N THR A 64 -8.64 -10.11 2.25
CA THR A 64 -9.58 -9.04 2.58
C THR A 64 -10.27 -8.49 1.33
N LYS A 65 -9.53 -8.22 0.24
CA LYS A 65 -10.15 -7.79 -1.03
C LYS A 65 -11.09 -8.83 -1.62
N TRP A 66 -10.71 -10.10 -1.55
CA TRP A 66 -11.54 -11.19 -2.05
C TRP A 66 -12.85 -11.30 -1.26
N GLU A 67 -12.78 -11.20 0.07
CA GLU A 67 -13.96 -11.18 0.96
C GLU A 67 -14.89 -10.01 0.65
N CYS A 68 -14.35 -8.78 0.53
CA CYS A 68 -15.15 -7.60 0.17
C CYS A 68 -15.88 -7.77 -1.18
N SER A 69 -15.30 -8.53 -2.11
CA SER A 69 -15.88 -8.74 -3.44
C SER A 69 -16.97 -9.84 -3.50
N GLN A 70 -17.20 -10.59 -2.41
CA GLN A 70 -18.19 -11.67 -2.40
C GLN A 70 -19.64 -11.16 -2.42
N GLU A 71 -19.92 -10.05 -1.73
CA GLU A 71 -21.28 -9.51 -1.60
C GLU A 71 -21.71 -8.71 -2.83
N ILE A 72 -20.82 -7.87 -3.36
CA ILE A 72 -21.09 -7.03 -4.53
C ILE A 72 -19.91 -7.06 -5.50
N SER A 73 -20.19 -7.39 -6.75
CA SER A 73 -19.18 -7.33 -7.81
C SER A 73 -18.80 -5.87 -8.11
N ASN A 74 -17.57 -5.64 -8.54
CA ASN A 74 -17.11 -4.30 -8.93
C ASN A 74 -18.02 -3.65 -9.99
N SER A 75 -18.52 -4.44 -10.94
CA SER A 75 -19.43 -3.97 -12.00
C SER A 75 -20.76 -3.51 -11.41
N ASN A 76 -21.37 -4.29 -10.51
CA ASN A 76 -22.61 -3.91 -9.84
C ASN A 76 -22.39 -2.68 -8.94
N PHE A 77 -21.27 -2.63 -8.21
CA PHE A 77 -20.92 -1.47 -7.39
C PHE A 77 -20.90 -0.18 -8.22
N ALA A 78 -20.22 -0.17 -9.36
CA ALA A 78 -20.17 1.02 -10.21
C ALA A 78 -21.47 1.31 -10.96
N LYS A 79 -22.30 0.30 -11.21
CA LYS A 79 -23.65 0.51 -11.74
C LYS A 79 -24.50 1.34 -10.76
N PHE A 80 -24.49 0.98 -9.48
CA PHE A 80 -25.25 1.71 -8.45
C PHE A 80 -24.60 3.04 -8.07
N ASN A 81 -23.26 3.13 -8.12
CA ASN A 81 -22.51 4.33 -7.77
C ASN A 81 -21.93 5.04 -9.00
N ARG A 82 -22.67 5.15 -10.11
CA ARG A 82 -22.12 5.62 -11.39
C ARG A 82 -21.54 7.04 -11.35
N SER A 83 -22.07 7.89 -10.47
CA SER A 83 -21.72 9.31 -10.32
C SER A 83 -20.28 9.54 -9.89
N ILE A 84 -19.66 8.61 -9.15
CA ILE A 84 -18.27 8.74 -8.70
C ILE A 84 -17.26 8.27 -9.77
N TYR A 85 -17.73 7.78 -10.92
CA TYR A 85 -16.89 7.28 -12.00
C TYR A 85 -16.98 8.15 -13.25
N LYS A 86 -15.85 8.33 -13.92
CA LYS A 86 -15.78 8.87 -15.28
C LYS A 86 -15.43 7.78 -16.27
N GLN A 87 -15.89 7.95 -17.51
CA GLN A 87 -15.54 7.03 -18.59
C GLN A 87 -14.22 7.44 -19.22
N ALA A 88 -13.30 6.49 -19.34
CA ALA A 88 -12.06 6.66 -20.07
C ALA A 88 -12.29 6.52 -21.58
N ARG A 89 -11.34 6.98 -22.40
CA ARG A 89 -11.44 6.92 -23.87
C ARG A 89 -11.62 5.51 -24.43
N ASN A 90 -11.09 4.51 -23.73
CA ASN A 90 -11.22 3.10 -24.08
C ASN A 90 -12.53 2.45 -23.59
N GLY A 91 -13.41 3.20 -22.93
CA GLY A 91 -14.69 2.73 -22.41
C GLY A 91 -14.67 2.26 -20.96
N ASP A 92 -13.49 2.15 -20.32
CA ASP A 92 -13.36 1.77 -18.91
C ASP A 92 -14.00 2.80 -17.98
N LEU A 93 -14.45 2.35 -16.80
CA LEU A 93 -14.85 3.25 -15.72
C LEU A 93 -13.68 3.46 -14.77
N ILE A 94 -13.33 4.71 -14.51
CA ILE A 94 -12.24 5.11 -13.61
C ILE A 94 -12.81 6.03 -12.53
N LEU A 95 -12.44 5.79 -11.28
CA LEU A 95 -12.85 6.64 -10.15
C LEU A 95 -12.46 8.10 -10.41
N ASP A 96 -13.42 9.01 -10.28
CA ASP A 96 -13.18 10.44 -10.37
C ASP A 96 -12.88 11.02 -8.99
N ARG A 97 -11.59 11.16 -8.69
CA ARG A 97 -11.14 11.74 -7.42
C ARG A 97 -11.51 13.22 -7.22
N LYS A 98 -11.98 13.92 -8.25
CA LYS A 98 -12.55 15.27 -8.06
C LYS A 98 -13.92 15.21 -7.40
N VAL A 99 -14.71 14.18 -7.73
CA VAL A 99 -16.06 13.97 -7.20
C VAL A 99 -16.01 13.20 -5.88
N ALA A 100 -15.20 12.13 -5.82
CA ALA A 100 -14.99 11.30 -4.64
C ALA A 100 -13.50 11.32 -4.25
N PRO A 101 -13.02 12.38 -3.57
CA PRO A 101 -11.62 12.51 -3.19
C PRO A 101 -11.19 11.49 -2.13
N VAL A 102 -12.13 11.05 -1.30
CA VAL A 102 -11.94 10.03 -0.26
C VAL A 102 -12.90 8.89 -0.56
N VAL A 103 -12.37 7.67 -0.56
CA VAL A 103 -13.12 6.43 -0.80
C VAL A 103 -12.68 5.36 0.18
N THR A 104 -13.54 4.38 0.42
CA THR A 104 -13.22 3.22 1.25
C THR A 104 -12.21 2.31 0.53
N PHE A 105 -11.55 1.44 1.31
CA PHE A 105 -10.53 0.52 0.82
C PHE A 105 -11.01 -0.41 -0.30
N ASP A 106 -12.27 -0.83 -0.22
CA ASP A 106 -12.94 -1.78 -1.11
C ASP A 106 -13.56 -1.13 -2.35
N THR A 107 -13.61 0.21 -2.42
CA THR A 107 -14.17 0.93 -3.57
C THR A 107 -13.35 0.61 -4.85
N PRO A 108 -13.97 0.05 -5.91
CA PRO A 108 -13.29 -0.24 -7.16
C PRO A 108 -12.75 1.04 -7.80
N THR A 109 -11.48 1.06 -8.16
CA THR A 109 -10.85 2.28 -8.74
C THR A 109 -10.85 2.29 -10.27
N ARG A 110 -10.85 1.12 -10.88
CA ARG A 110 -10.96 0.92 -12.32
C ARG A 110 -11.75 -0.34 -12.61
N ILE A 111 -12.69 -0.25 -13.55
CA ILE A 111 -13.48 -1.37 -14.04
C ILE A 111 -13.28 -1.41 -15.54
N THR A 112 -12.65 -2.49 -15.99
CA THR A 112 -12.43 -2.76 -17.40
C THR A 112 -13.71 -3.25 -18.04
N LYS A 113 -14.03 -2.70 -19.20
CA LYS A 113 -15.16 -3.16 -20.00
C LYS A 113 -14.83 -4.46 -20.73
#